data_AF-A0A359LT67-F1
#
_entry.id   AF-A0A359LT67-F1
#
_cell.length_a   1.000
_cell.length_b   1.000
_cell.length_c   1.000
_cell.angle_alpha   90.00
_cell.angle_beta   90.00
_cell.angle_gamma   90.00
#
_symmetry.space_group_name_H-M   'P 1'
#
loop_
_entity.id
_entity.type
_entity.pdbx_description
1 polymer ?
#
loop_
_entity_poly.entity_id
_entity_poly.type
_entity_poly.pdbx_seq_one_letter_code
_entity_poly.pdbx_strand_id
1 'polypeptide(L)'
;MLGMNDMTSELERGPAAGLWRGAVVKIPTVYGRLTLLSGLRNENTGRYEHHGLSLRYGDETATRVLEQSHWEIFQRWLAQPLEEKKRDLAAYWSGLEQSQPDLVAAWLRLRPYRQLVPAAAREAERELFWRDCDVLLEVFRIECGVDAPDPDE
;
A
#
# COMPACT_ATOMS: atom_id res chain seq x y z
N MET A 1 -22.24 -22.63 -16.98
CA MET A 1 -20.86 -22.65 -16.48
C MET A 1 -20.27 -21.27 -16.79
N LEU A 2 -20.47 -20.30 -15.89
CA LEU A 2 -19.92 -18.95 -16.06
C LEU A 2 -18.39 -19.05 -15.91
N GLY A 3 -17.66 -18.60 -16.95
CA GLY A 3 -16.21 -18.70 -16.98
C GLY A 3 -15.58 -17.80 -15.93
N MET A 4 -14.43 -18.21 -15.41
CA MET A 4 -13.65 -17.47 -14.40
C MET A 4 -13.42 -15.99 -14.78
N ASN A 5 -13.40 -15.67 -16.08
CA ASN A 5 -13.32 -14.32 -16.66
C ASN A 5 -14.58 -13.45 -16.48
N ASP A 6 -15.78 -14.04 -16.51
CA ASP A 6 -17.04 -13.29 -16.32
C ASP A 6 -17.18 -12.84 -14.86
N MET A 7 -16.82 -13.73 -13.94
CA MET A 7 -16.86 -13.46 -12.51
C MET A 7 -15.82 -12.41 -12.08
N THR A 8 -14.66 -12.33 -12.74
CA THR A 8 -13.71 -11.22 -12.53
C THR A 8 -14.24 -9.89 -13.05
N SER A 9 -14.94 -9.86 -14.19
CA SER A 9 -15.51 -8.62 -14.75
C SER A 9 -16.67 -8.06 -13.90
N GLU A 10 -17.53 -8.94 -13.38
CA GLU A 10 -18.61 -8.55 -12.45
C GLU A 10 -18.07 -8.04 -11.11
N LEU A 11 -16.95 -8.58 -10.62
CA LEU A 11 -16.33 -8.10 -9.39
C LEU A 11 -15.64 -6.75 -9.59
N GLU A 12 -14.99 -6.51 -10.74
CA GLU A 12 -14.38 -5.22 -11.06
C GLU A 12 -15.42 -4.10 -11.18
N ARG A 13 -16.61 -4.38 -11.71
CA ARG A 13 -17.69 -3.38 -11.90
C ARG A 13 -18.84 -3.49 -10.90
N GLY A 14 -18.74 -4.43 -9.98
CA GLY A 14 -19.83 -4.78 -9.07
C GLY A 14 -20.06 -3.75 -7.97
N PRO A 15 -21.23 -3.77 -7.32
CA PRO A 15 -21.59 -2.83 -6.26
C PRO A 15 -20.60 -2.81 -5.08
N ALA A 16 -20.02 -3.97 -4.73
CA ALA A 16 -19.01 -4.09 -3.68
C ALA A 16 -17.73 -3.31 -4.02
N ALA A 17 -17.21 -3.49 -5.25
CA ALA A 17 -16.03 -2.77 -5.72
C ALA A 17 -16.30 -1.27 -5.91
N GLY A 18 -17.49 -0.89 -6.37
CA GLY A 18 -17.90 0.52 -6.44
C GLY A 18 -17.90 1.20 -5.07
N LEU A 19 -18.50 0.56 -4.06
CA LEU A 19 -18.54 1.06 -2.69
C LEU A 19 -17.14 1.17 -2.09
N TRP A 20 -16.34 0.11 -2.25
CA TRP A 20 -14.98 0.07 -1.73
C TRP A 20 -14.09 1.15 -2.38
N ARG A 21 -14.11 1.27 -3.71
CA ARG A 21 -13.38 2.34 -4.42
C ARG A 21 -13.79 3.72 -3.93
N GLY A 22 -15.08 3.95 -3.71
CA GLY A 22 -15.60 5.21 -3.16
C GLY A 22 -15.06 5.54 -1.76
N ALA A 23 -14.76 4.53 -0.95
CA ALA A 23 -14.12 4.71 0.36
C ALA A 23 -12.61 4.97 0.21
N VAL A 24 -11.90 4.16 -0.56
CA VAL A 24 -10.43 4.24 -0.71
C VAL A 24 -9.99 5.55 -1.39
N VAL A 25 -10.76 6.04 -2.37
CA VAL A 25 -10.44 7.29 -3.07
C VAL A 25 -10.44 8.51 -2.14
N LYS A 26 -11.11 8.43 -0.98
CA LYS A 26 -11.08 9.50 0.04
C LYS A 26 -9.71 9.65 0.69
N ILE A 27 -8.85 8.63 0.62
CA ILE A 27 -7.46 8.76 1.03
C ILE A 27 -6.71 9.52 -0.07
N PRO A 28 -6.10 10.69 0.22
CA PRO A 28 -5.56 11.55 -0.81
C PRO A 28 -4.37 10.94 -1.56
N THR A 29 -3.46 10.29 -0.83
CA THR A 29 -2.21 9.77 -1.38
C THR A 29 -2.35 8.33 -1.84
N VAL A 30 -1.61 7.95 -2.87
CA VAL A 30 -1.55 6.57 -3.34
C VAL A 30 -0.88 5.70 -2.26
N TYR A 31 0.18 6.20 -1.63
CA TYR A 31 0.88 5.55 -0.52
C TYR A 31 -0.04 5.30 0.68
N GLY A 32 -0.87 6.28 1.05
CA GLY A 32 -1.83 6.11 2.14
C GLY A 32 -2.88 5.03 1.83
N ARG A 33 -3.29 4.91 0.56
CA ARG A 33 -4.18 3.82 0.12
C ARG A 33 -3.50 2.46 0.22
N LEU A 34 -2.20 2.37 -0.11
CA LEU A 34 -1.41 1.15 0.10
C LEU A 34 -1.37 0.78 1.58
N THR A 35 -1.03 1.72 2.46
CA THR A 35 -0.97 1.47 3.91
C THR A 35 -2.32 1.00 4.46
N LEU A 36 -3.44 1.58 4.02
CA LEU A 36 -4.77 1.08 4.42
C LEU A 36 -4.98 -0.37 3.97
N LEU A 37 -4.74 -0.67 2.69
CA LEU A 37 -5.02 -1.98 2.11
C LEU A 37 -4.09 -3.08 2.66
N SER A 38 -2.82 -2.76 2.90
CA SER A 38 -1.91 -3.69 3.58
C SER A 38 -2.38 -3.98 5.00
N GLY A 39 -2.92 -2.99 5.72
CA GLY A 39 -3.46 -3.19 7.08
C GLY A 39 -4.73 -4.03 7.15
N LEU A 40 -5.44 -4.20 6.02
CA LEU A 40 -6.60 -5.12 5.93
C LEU A 40 -6.18 -6.57 5.65
N ARG A 41 -4.91 -6.81 5.33
CA ARG A 41 -4.37 -8.15 5.12
C ARG A 41 -3.90 -8.71 6.45
N ASN A 42 -4.49 -9.82 6.86
CA ASN A 42 -4.02 -10.57 8.01
C ASN A 42 -2.61 -11.13 7.73
N GLU A 43 -1.62 -10.76 8.55
CA GLU A 43 -0.23 -11.14 8.33
C GLU A 43 0.01 -12.65 8.48
N ASN A 44 -0.79 -13.33 9.31
CA ASN A 44 -0.64 -14.76 9.58
C ASN A 44 -1.27 -15.63 8.48
N THR A 45 -2.41 -15.21 7.93
CA THR A 45 -3.17 -15.99 6.94
C THR A 45 -3.01 -15.48 5.52
N GLY A 46 -2.54 -14.24 5.36
CA GLY A 46 -2.47 -13.54 4.08
C GLY A 46 -3.82 -13.10 3.51
N ARG A 47 -4.94 -13.41 4.19
CA ARG A 47 -6.30 -13.10 3.72
C ARG A 47 -6.67 -11.65 4.06
N TYR A 48 -7.47 -11.04 3.20
CA TYR A 48 -8.01 -9.71 3.44
C TYR A 48 -9.32 -9.79 4.20
N GLU A 49 -9.44 -8.98 5.23
CA GLU A 49 -10.56 -8.95 6.15
C GLU A 49 -11.12 -7.52 6.26
N HIS A 50 -12.42 -7.38 6.01
CA HIS A 50 -13.13 -6.11 6.23
C HIS A 50 -14.58 -6.39 6.62
N HIS A 51 -14.93 -6.16 7.89
CA HIS A 51 -16.23 -6.52 8.46
C HIS A 51 -17.42 -5.94 7.66
N GLY A 52 -17.39 -4.66 7.30
CA GLY A 52 -18.51 -4.02 6.57
C GLY A 52 -18.79 -4.59 5.18
N LEU A 53 -17.75 -4.82 4.37
CA LEU A 53 -17.86 -5.48 3.06
C LEU A 53 -18.31 -6.94 3.22
N SER A 54 -17.73 -7.66 4.18
CA SER A 54 -18.03 -9.07 4.44
C SER A 54 -19.49 -9.27 4.84
N LEU A 55 -20.00 -8.43 5.75
CA LEU A 55 -21.40 -8.47 6.18
C LEU A 55 -22.38 -8.23 5.02
N ARG A 56 -22.01 -7.39 4.04
CA ARG A 56 -22.91 -6.98 2.95
C ARG A 56 -22.81 -7.86 1.70
N TYR A 57 -21.64 -8.43 1.43
CA TYR A 57 -21.33 -9.11 0.16
C TYR A 57 -20.67 -10.49 0.32
N GLY A 58 -20.44 -10.93 1.56
CA GLY A 58 -19.75 -12.18 1.89
C GLY A 58 -18.23 -12.05 1.91
N ASP A 59 -17.58 -12.93 2.69
CA ASP A 59 -16.13 -12.93 2.92
C ASP A 59 -15.33 -13.09 1.62
N GLU A 60 -15.72 -14.03 0.75
CA GLU A 60 -15.00 -14.29 -0.50
C GLU A 60 -15.01 -13.09 -1.44
N THR A 61 -16.17 -12.44 -1.60
CA THR A 61 -16.31 -11.22 -2.40
C THR A 61 -15.48 -10.09 -1.79
N ALA A 62 -15.54 -9.91 -0.47
CA ALA A 62 -14.76 -8.89 0.23
C ALA A 62 -13.25 -9.12 0.04
N THR A 63 -12.76 -10.33 0.26
CA THR A 63 -11.35 -10.67 0.07
C THR A 63 -10.89 -10.37 -1.36
N ARG A 64 -11.64 -10.82 -2.38
CA ARG A 64 -11.27 -10.61 -3.80
C ARG A 64 -11.24 -9.13 -4.19
N VAL A 65 -12.21 -8.34 -3.71
CA VAL A 65 -12.26 -6.89 -3.98
C VAL A 65 -11.06 -6.17 -3.36
N LEU A 66 -10.67 -6.55 -2.14
CA LEU A 66 -9.54 -5.96 -1.44
C LEU A 66 -8.20 -6.36 -2.07
N GLU A 67 -8.03 -7.64 -2.43
CA GLU A 67 -6.87 -8.15 -3.14
C GLU A 67 -6.63 -7.40 -4.45
N GLN A 68 -7.68 -7.31 -5.28
CA GLN A 68 -7.62 -6.61 -6.56
C GLN A 68 -7.30 -5.13 -6.37
N SER A 69 -7.94 -4.48 -5.40
CA SER A 69 -7.69 -3.06 -5.12
C SER A 69 -6.26 -2.81 -4.65
N HIS A 70 -5.71 -3.69 -3.80
CA HIS A 70 -4.33 -3.57 -3.34
C HIS A 70 -3.36 -3.75 -4.49
N TRP A 71 -3.59 -4.74 -5.34
CA TRP A 71 -2.79 -4.96 -6.56
C TRP A 71 -2.80 -3.73 -7.48
N GLU A 72 -3.97 -3.19 -7.81
CA GLU A 72 -4.10 -2.03 -8.71
C GLU A 72 -3.39 -0.78 -8.17
N ILE A 73 -3.55 -0.50 -6.88
CA ILE A 73 -2.92 0.66 -6.24
C ILE A 73 -1.40 0.46 -6.16
N PHE A 74 -0.94 -0.76 -5.90
CA PHE A 74 0.49 -1.09 -5.87
C PHE A 74 1.12 -0.87 -7.24
N GLN A 75 0.51 -1.40 -8.30
CA GLN A 75 0.98 -1.18 -9.67
C GLN A 75 0.98 0.30 -10.05
N ARG A 76 -0.07 1.04 -9.65
CA ARG A 76 -0.13 2.48 -9.89
C ARG A 76 1.01 3.23 -9.20
N TRP A 77 1.31 2.91 -7.93
CA TRP A 77 2.42 3.54 -7.23
C TRP A 77 3.75 3.15 -7.85
N LEU A 78 3.97 1.87 -8.15
CA LEU A 78 5.21 1.35 -8.71
C LEU A 78 5.55 1.99 -10.07
N ALA A 79 4.52 2.26 -10.90
CA ALA A 79 4.67 2.89 -12.21
C ALA A 79 4.96 4.41 -12.15
N GLN A 80 4.87 5.05 -10.98
CA GLN A 80 5.17 6.48 -10.85
C GLN A 80 6.68 6.76 -10.98
N PRO A 81 7.07 7.90 -11.58
CA PRO A 81 8.41 8.44 -11.46
C PRO A 81 8.82 8.65 -9.99
N LEU A 82 10.11 8.54 -9.68
CA LEU A 82 10.61 8.66 -8.32
C LEU A 82 10.25 10.00 -7.65
N GLU A 83 10.22 11.09 -8.42
CA GLU A 83 9.81 12.42 -7.92
C GLU A 83 8.33 12.45 -7.47
N GLU A 84 7.44 11.81 -8.25
CA GLU A 84 6.02 11.67 -7.88
C GLU A 84 5.87 10.82 -6.62
N LYS A 85 6.61 9.70 -6.53
CA LYS A 85 6.62 8.85 -5.34
C LYS A 85 7.07 9.61 -4.09
N LYS A 86 8.10 10.46 -4.22
CA LYS A 86 8.57 11.33 -3.13
C LYS A 86 7.48 12.28 -2.67
N ARG A 87 6.82 12.98 -3.60
CA ARG A 87 5.74 13.94 -3.29
C ARG A 87 4.55 13.25 -2.62
N ASP A 88 4.16 12.08 -3.12
CA ASP A 88 3.08 11.28 -2.55
C ASP A 88 3.39 10.79 -1.12
N LEU A 89 4.62 10.31 -0.88
CA LEU A 89 5.07 9.89 0.46
C LEU A 89 5.18 11.07 1.43
N ALA A 90 5.72 12.22 1.00
CA ALA A 90 5.78 13.42 1.82
C ALA A 90 4.36 13.90 2.23
N ALA A 91 3.42 13.89 1.28
CA ALA A 91 2.03 14.23 1.56
C ALA A 91 1.38 13.25 2.55
N TYR A 92 1.71 11.96 2.46
CA TYR A 92 1.24 10.96 3.43
C TYR A 92 1.79 11.24 4.83
N TRP A 93 3.09 11.50 4.95
CA TRP A 93 3.75 11.82 6.21
C TRP A 93 3.28 13.13 6.83
N SER A 94 2.91 14.14 6.03
CA SER A 94 2.34 15.38 6.60
C SER A 94 1.02 15.18 7.34
N GLY A 95 0.34 14.03 7.11
CA GLY A 95 -0.84 13.63 7.87
C GLY A 95 -0.53 12.85 9.15
N LEU A 96 0.74 12.53 9.41
CA LEU A 96 1.19 11.87 10.63
C LEU A 96 1.62 12.95 11.65
N GLU A 97 1.19 12.81 12.90
CA GLU A 97 1.57 13.72 14.00
C GLU A 97 3.00 13.44 14.50
N GLN A 98 3.96 13.29 13.59
CA GLN A 98 5.36 13.00 13.89
C GLN A 98 6.29 13.91 13.09
N SER A 99 7.45 14.25 13.66
CA SER A 99 8.44 15.06 12.95
C SER A 99 9.05 14.25 11.80
N GLN A 100 9.42 14.93 10.71
CA GLN A 100 10.02 14.28 9.55
C GLN A 100 11.35 13.57 9.89
N PRO A 101 12.27 14.15 10.70
CA PRO A 101 13.47 13.44 11.14
C PRO A 101 13.18 12.12 11.88
N ASP A 102 12.22 12.12 12.80
CA ASP A 102 11.85 10.93 13.57
C ASP A 102 11.24 9.85 12.68
N LEU A 103 10.39 10.26 11.72
CA LEU A 103 9.81 9.35 10.73
C LEU A 103 10.89 8.70 9.87
N VAL A 104 11.84 9.48 9.35
CA VAL A 104 12.95 8.98 8.53
C VAL A 104 13.80 8.00 9.31
N ALA A 105 14.23 8.35 10.53
CA ALA A 105 15.03 7.47 11.38
C ALA A 105 14.29 6.16 11.69
N ALA A 106 13.01 6.23 12.08
CA ALA A 106 12.20 5.05 12.37
C ALA A 106 12.03 4.15 11.15
N TRP A 107 11.81 4.73 9.96
CA TRP A 107 11.55 3.97 8.74
C TRP A 107 12.81 3.36 8.13
N LEU A 108 13.97 4.01 8.27
CA LEU A 108 15.26 3.42 7.92
C LEU A 108 15.56 2.17 8.75
N ARG A 109 15.24 2.21 10.06
CA ARG A 109 15.46 1.09 10.98
C ARG A 109 14.45 -0.03 10.80
N LEU A 110 13.15 0.28 10.91
CA LEU A 110 12.09 -0.73 10.99
C LEU A 110 11.61 -1.21 9.61
N ARG A 111 11.87 -0.43 8.56
CA ARG A 111 11.45 -0.71 7.18
C ARG A 111 9.97 -1.12 7.08
N PRO A 112 9.04 -0.35 7.66
CA PRO A 112 7.62 -0.72 7.73
C PRO A 112 6.98 -0.84 6.34
N TYR A 113 7.57 -0.20 5.33
CA TYR A 113 7.11 -0.27 3.94
C TYR A 113 7.20 -1.68 3.35
N ARG A 114 8.00 -2.59 3.90
CA ARG A 114 8.14 -3.95 3.36
C ARG A 114 6.84 -4.75 3.36
N GLN A 115 5.96 -4.51 4.34
CA GLN A 115 4.67 -5.20 4.45
C GLN A 115 3.59 -4.66 3.49
N LEU A 116 3.87 -3.55 2.79
CA LEU A 116 2.94 -2.92 1.86
C LEU A 116 2.84 -3.65 0.52
N VAL A 117 3.66 -4.67 0.29
CA VAL A 117 3.67 -5.37 -1.00
C VAL A 117 2.58 -6.45 -1.03
N PRO A 118 1.66 -6.43 -2.01
CA PRO A 118 0.61 -7.44 -2.11
C PRO A 118 1.19 -8.83 -2.35
N ALA A 119 0.46 -9.87 -1.91
CA ALA A 119 0.86 -11.26 -2.08
C ALA A 119 1.05 -11.66 -3.55
N ALA A 120 0.29 -11.05 -4.47
CA ALA A 120 0.36 -11.31 -5.91
C ALA A 120 1.58 -10.68 -6.61
N ALA A 121 2.33 -9.79 -5.95
CA ALA A 121 3.49 -9.15 -6.56
C ALA A 121 4.61 -10.13 -6.89
N ARG A 122 5.19 -9.96 -8.08
CA ARG A 122 6.37 -10.68 -8.54
C ARG A 122 7.60 -10.22 -7.75
N GLU A 123 8.63 -11.05 -7.72
CA GLU A 123 9.86 -10.72 -6.98
C GLU A 123 10.51 -9.42 -7.48
N ALA A 124 10.62 -9.24 -8.80
CA ALA A 124 11.15 -8.01 -9.38
C ALA A 124 10.35 -6.75 -8.99
N GLU A 125 9.03 -6.88 -8.80
CA GLU A 125 8.17 -5.76 -8.39
C GLU A 125 8.35 -5.44 -6.90
N ARG A 126 8.52 -6.47 -6.05
CA ARG A 126 8.87 -6.33 -4.62
C ARG A 126 10.19 -5.61 -4.47
N GLU A 127 11.22 -6.08 -5.18
CA GLU A 127 12.55 -5.49 -5.14
C GLU A 127 12.53 -4.04 -5.59
N LEU A 128 11.89 -3.74 -6.73
CA LEU A 128 11.76 -2.36 -7.21
C LEU A 128 11.08 -1.46 -6.17
N PHE A 129 9.97 -1.90 -5.59
CA PHE A 129 9.26 -1.14 -4.56
C PHE A 129 10.16 -0.85 -3.35
N TRP A 130 10.86 -1.85 -2.82
CA TRP A 130 11.74 -1.67 -1.67
C TRP A 130 12.93 -0.76 -1.99
N ARG A 131 13.51 -0.88 -3.18
CA ARG A 131 14.60 -0.01 -3.63
C ARG A 131 14.16 1.42 -3.80
N ASP A 132 12.98 1.65 -4.38
CA ASP A 132 12.41 2.99 -4.48
C ASP A 132 12.19 3.59 -3.08
N CYS A 133 11.62 2.84 -2.14
CA CYS A 133 11.48 3.30 -0.76
C CYS A 133 12.83 3.61 -0.10
N ASP A 134 13.83 2.73 -0.22
CA ASP A 134 15.18 2.96 0.33
C ASP A 134 15.80 4.25 -0.22
N VAL A 135 15.68 4.49 -1.54
CA VAL A 135 16.19 5.71 -2.18
C VAL A 135 15.44 6.95 -1.68
N LEU A 136 14.11 6.89 -1.55
CA LEU A 136 13.31 8.00 -1.05
C LEU A 136 13.67 8.35 0.39
N LEU A 137 13.82 7.34 1.26
CA LEU A 137 14.23 7.54 2.65
C LEU A 137 15.62 8.19 2.73
N GLU A 138 16.55 7.78 1.88
CA GLU A 138 17.88 8.38 1.81
C GLU A 138 17.83 9.86 1.37
N VAL A 139 16.99 10.19 0.38
CA VAL A 139 16.77 11.58 -0.03
C VAL A 139 16.22 12.41 1.14
N PHE A 140 15.20 11.91 1.85
CA PHE A 140 14.66 12.62 3.01
C PHE A 140 15.67 12.76 4.15
N ARG A 141 16.50 11.74 4.39
CA ARG A 141 17.58 11.77 5.38
C ARG A 141 18.55 12.91 5.11
N ILE A 142 19.00 13.05 3.86
CA ILE A 142 19.89 14.13 3.41
C ILE A 142 19.22 15.50 3.61
N GLU A 143 17.92 15.62 3.28
CA GLU A 143 17.17 16.87 3.43
C GLU A 143 16.94 17.28 4.88
N CYS A 144 16.77 16.31 5.78
CA CYS A 144 16.59 16.55 7.22
C CYS A 144 17.89 16.70 8.00
N GLY A 145 19.05 16.38 7.41
CA GLY A 145 20.33 16.36 8.11
C GLY A 145 20.44 15.27 9.19
N VAL A 146 19.74 14.14 9.00
CA VAL A 146 19.77 13.01 9.93
C VAL A 146 20.98 12.13 9.63
N ASP A 147 21.81 11.86 10.63
CA ASP A 147 22.93 10.92 10.48
C ASP A 147 22.40 9.49 10.21
N ALA A 148 23.16 8.69 9.46
CA ALA A 148 22.75 7.31 9.18
C ALA A 148 22.64 6.53 10.51
N PRO A 149 21.62 5.68 10.71
CA PRO A 149 21.56 4.82 11.87
C PRO A 149 22.80 3.92 11.93
N ASP A 150 23.35 3.74 13.13
CA ASP A 150 24.51 2.89 13.36
C ASP A 150 24.18 1.45 12.91
N PRO A 151 25.03 0.78 12.10
CA PRO A 151 24.80 -0.60 11.66
C PRO A 151 24.62 -1.62 12.79
N ASP A 152 24.93 -1.27 14.04
CA ASP A 152 24.92 -2.17 15.20
C ASP A 152 23.71 -2.00 16.18
N GLU A 153 22.64 -1.27 15.82
CA GLU A 153 21.38 -1.14 16.60
C GLU A 153 20.18 -1.97 16.09
#